data_AF-E1R9D9-F1
#
_entry.id   AF-E1R9D9-F1
#
_cell.length_a   1.000
_cell.length_b   1.000
_cell.length_c   1.000
_cell.angle_alpha   90.00
_cell.angle_beta   90.00
_cell.angle_gamma   90.00
#
_symmetry.space_group_name_H-M   'P 1'
#
loop_
_entity.id
_entity.type
_entity.pdbx_description
1 polymer ?
#
loop_
_entity_poly.entity_id
_entity_poly.type
_entity_poly.pdbx_seq_one_letter_code
_entity_poly.pdbx_strand_id
1 'polypeptide(L)'
;MGLIALVNSDKAVLGKVREAFRHGGKNIGYSVRVIAAEHRVQESLNYDLPELVMMNCGDPVIRLSAIADQVRKDSWLHSFGIIGLYDSSKQDEKALAEELRDLNLLVMLDYSRIRSHLLKCVSIIIENWQLIFQREVSNRLVENMSGSFLIENDTLAVPIYASIPVTNLVQMGFLHSEDKMGLQLALSELIVNAIEHGNCGITYEEKSAGMAHGLSVVDLVMEKCTDPEIDKKRVRFTWESDKKKTKFVIRDEGLGFDVSSMRRKTASQDPYAFHGRGIKMAELFCSELSYNGKGNEVSFTVYHSEGGGRQTPEGFSGEEVICPGKGAQIFSEGEQGDFLYYISSGHFSVYHKGHQVGSLTPADIFMGEMSFLLNNRRSATVIADEDAKLVKISRKSFVEVMKHYPHYGIFLSKLLARKLARSNEERTALA
;
A
#
# COMPACT_ATOMS: atom_id res chain seq x y z
N MET A 1 3.05 18.68 -11.04
CA MET A 1 3.57 17.58 -11.85
C MET A 1 4.25 16.63 -10.88
N GLY A 2 3.74 15.40 -10.75
CA GLY A 2 4.26 14.43 -9.78
C GLY A 2 5.64 13.92 -10.19
N LEU A 3 6.40 13.40 -9.22
CA LEU A 3 7.76 12.91 -9.45
C LEU A 3 7.83 11.41 -9.25
N ILE A 4 8.41 10.71 -10.23
CA ILE A 4 8.77 9.30 -10.09
C ILE A 4 10.30 9.22 -10.10
N ALA A 5 10.88 8.61 -9.08
CA ALA A 5 12.31 8.33 -9.05
C ALA A 5 12.59 6.97 -9.70
N LEU A 6 13.59 6.88 -10.56
CA LEU A 6 14.11 5.63 -11.10
C LEU A 6 15.54 5.44 -10.58
N VAL A 7 15.71 4.52 -9.63
CA VAL A 7 17.01 4.12 -9.10
C VAL A 7 17.60 3.06 -10.02
N ASN A 8 18.52 3.49 -10.90
CA ASN A 8 19.07 2.67 -11.97
C ASN A 8 20.28 3.34 -12.65
N SER A 9 21.39 2.62 -12.75
CA SER A 9 22.57 2.90 -13.56
C SER A 9 22.58 2.20 -14.92
N ASP A 10 21.81 1.12 -15.10
CA ASP A 10 21.77 0.35 -16.35
C ASP A 10 21.05 1.10 -17.50
N LYS A 11 21.79 1.41 -18.57
CA LYS A 11 21.25 2.10 -19.74
C LYS A 11 20.17 1.29 -20.48
N ALA A 12 20.23 -0.03 -20.46
CA ALA A 12 19.26 -0.88 -21.14
C ALA A 12 17.89 -0.81 -20.45
N VAL A 13 17.87 -0.93 -19.13
CA VAL A 13 16.64 -0.78 -18.32
C VAL A 13 16.09 0.64 -18.45
N LEU A 14 16.94 1.67 -18.39
CA LEU A 14 16.51 3.06 -18.62
C LEU A 14 15.85 3.24 -19.99
N GLY A 15 16.41 2.63 -21.04
CA GLY A 15 15.84 2.63 -22.38
C GLY A 15 14.42 2.04 -22.40
N LYS A 16 14.24 0.86 -21.80
CA LYS A 16 12.93 0.20 -21.71
C LYS A 16 11.91 1.05 -20.96
N VAL A 17 12.30 1.65 -19.82
CA VAL A 17 11.40 2.53 -19.04
C VAL A 17 11.01 3.75 -19.86
N ARG A 18 11.97 4.46 -20.47
CA ARG A 18 11.66 5.65 -21.30
C ARG A 18 10.74 5.33 -22.46
N GLU A 19 10.91 4.16 -23.08
CA GLU A 19 10.07 3.71 -24.18
C GLU A 19 8.64 3.41 -23.72
N ALA A 20 8.48 2.77 -22.56
CA ALA A 20 7.16 2.52 -21.95
C ALA A 20 6.40 3.83 -21.70
N PHE A 21 7.07 4.83 -21.12
CA PHE A 21 6.46 6.15 -20.87
C PHE A 21 6.20 6.96 -22.17
N ARG A 22 6.95 6.72 -23.25
CA ARG A 22 6.70 7.34 -24.56
C ARG A 22 5.53 6.71 -25.31
N HIS A 23 5.37 5.39 -25.24
CA HIS A 23 4.38 4.67 -26.04
C HIS A 23 2.96 4.77 -25.49
N GLY A 24 2.78 4.99 -24.18
CA GLY A 24 1.45 5.02 -23.58
C GLY A 24 0.64 6.31 -23.78
N GLY A 25 1.06 7.22 -24.66
CA GLY A 25 0.20 8.21 -25.31
C GLY A 25 -0.44 9.32 -24.45
N LYS A 26 -0.42 9.22 -23.12
CA LYS A 26 -0.97 10.23 -22.21
C LYS A 26 0.16 10.93 -21.45
N ASN A 27 0.14 12.26 -21.46
CA ASN A 27 0.96 13.06 -20.56
C ASN A 27 0.41 12.86 -19.13
N ILE A 28 0.89 11.82 -18.44
CA ILE A 28 0.37 11.35 -17.14
C ILE A 28 0.52 12.44 -16.06
N GLY A 29 1.23 13.54 -16.35
CA GLY A 29 1.49 14.61 -15.39
C GLY A 29 2.65 14.27 -14.45
N TYR A 30 3.49 13.29 -14.82
CA TYR A 30 4.62 12.80 -14.03
C TYR A 30 5.94 12.92 -14.78
N SER A 31 6.98 13.35 -14.07
CA SER A 31 8.36 13.32 -14.57
C SER A 31 9.14 12.17 -13.96
N VAL A 32 9.87 11.41 -14.78
CA VAL A 32 10.80 10.36 -14.31
C VAL A 32 12.20 10.96 -14.11
N ARG A 33 12.71 10.92 -12.89
CA ARG A 33 14.06 11.35 -12.55
C ARG A 33 14.95 10.14 -12.27
N VAL A 34 16.06 10.05 -12.99
CA VAL A 34 17.00 8.93 -12.88
C VAL A 34 18.05 9.21 -11.81
N ILE A 35 18.27 8.24 -10.94
CA ILE A 35 19.33 8.23 -9.94
C ILE A 35 20.26 7.06 -10.27
N ALA A 36 21.44 7.37 -10.81
CA ALA A 36 22.36 6.38 -11.35
C ALA A 36 23.58 6.08 -10.45
N ALA A 37 23.62 6.63 -9.23
CA ALA A 37 24.73 6.47 -8.31
C ALA A 37 24.23 6.16 -6.89
N GLU A 38 24.78 5.12 -6.26
CA GLU A 38 24.38 4.61 -4.94
C GLU A 38 24.38 5.72 -3.87
N HIS A 39 25.47 6.49 -3.77
CA HIS A 39 25.60 7.58 -2.78
C HIS A 39 24.57 8.71 -2.94
N ARG A 40 23.94 8.85 -4.12
CA ARG A 40 22.92 9.87 -4.39
C ARG A 40 21.51 9.36 -4.16
N VAL A 41 21.30 8.07 -3.93
CA VAL A 41 19.96 7.48 -3.74
C VAL A 41 19.30 8.09 -2.52
N GLN A 42 19.94 7.97 -1.36
CA GLN A 42 19.42 8.54 -0.12
C GLN A 42 19.17 10.04 -0.25
N GLU A 43 20.16 10.79 -0.73
CA GLU A 43 20.05 12.24 -0.96
C GLU A 43 18.84 12.57 -1.85
N SER A 44 18.72 11.94 -3.02
CA SER A 44 17.65 12.24 -3.98
C SER A 44 16.28 11.84 -3.45
N LEU A 45 16.14 10.69 -2.80
CA LEU A 45 14.89 10.28 -2.17
C LEU A 45 14.46 11.26 -1.07
N ASN A 46 15.43 11.73 -0.28
CA ASN A 46 15.25 12.67 0.83
C ASN A 46 14.89 14.09 0.37
N TYR A 47 15.55 14.62 -0.66
CA TYR A 47 15.31 15.98 -1.15
C TYR A 47 14.16 16.06 -2.13
N ASP A 48 14.07 15.12 -3.07
CA ASP A 48 13.08 15.19 -4.12
C ASP A 48 11.69 14.73 -3.64
N LEU A 49 11.66 13.82 -2.64
CA LEU A 49 10.49 13.14 -2.10
C LEU A 49 9.53 12.71 -3.23
N PRO A 50 9.92 11.71 -4.04
CA PRO A 50 9.09 11.22 -5.13
C PRO A 50 7.76 10.68 -4.62
N GLU A 51 6.77 10.58 -5.49
CA GLU A 51 5.56 9.83 -5.17
C GLU A 51 5.90 8.34 -5.28
N LEU A 52 6.38 7.91 -6.44
CA LEU A 52 6.72 6.50 -6.68
C LEU A 52 8.22 6.33 -6.91
N VAL A 53 8.78 5.23 -6.40
CA VAL A 53 10.17 4.83 -6.66
C VAL A 53 10.15 3.55 -7.48
N MET A 54 10.75 3.59 -8.66
CA MET A 54 11.09 2.41 -9.45
C MET A 54 12.54 2.04 -9.13
N MET A 55 12.77 0.82 -8.67
CA MET A 55 14.07 0.36 -8.24
C MET A 55 14.54 -0.80 -9.09
N ASN A 56 15.68 -0.63 -9.77
CA ASN A 56 16.34 -1.74 -10.46
C ASN A 56 17.03 -2.64 -9.42
N CYS A 57 16.46 -3.83 -9.18
CA CYS A 57 17.00 -4.83 -8.25
C CYS A 57 18.22 -5.59 -8.81
N GLY A 58 18.42 -5.58 -10.12
CA GLY A 58 19.56 -6.19 -10.79
C GLY A 58 20.60 -5.16 -11.25
N ASP A 59 20.64 -3.99 -10.61
CA ASP A 59 21.52 -2.90 -11.02
C ASP A 59 23.00 -3.27 -10.81
N PRO A 60 23.89 -3.02 -11.80
CA PRO A 60 25.29 -3.41 -11.71
C PRO A 60 26.12 -2.52 -10.77
N VAL A 61 25.64 -1.31 -10.45
CA VAL A 61 26.39 -0.33 -9.64
C VAL A 61 25.73 -0.10 -8.29
N ILE A 62 24.40 -0.12 -8.25
CA ILE A 62 23.61 0.24 -7.07
C ILE A 62 23.17 -1.04 -6.37
N ARG A 63 23.65 -1.28 -5.16
CA ARG A 63 23.31 -2.49 -4.41
C ARG A 63 21.97 -2.36 -3.71
N LEU A 64 21.11 -3.35 -3.91
CA LEU A 64 19.79 -3.43 -3.29
C LEU A 64 19.87 -3.39 -1.77
N SER A 65 20.72 -4.24 -1.18
CA SER A 65 20.95 -4.31 0.26
C SER A 65 21.39 -2.99 0.87
N ALA A 66 22.26 -2.24 0.18
CA ALA A 66 22.72 -0.94 0.65
C ALA A 66 21.56 0.06 0.74
N ILE A 67 20.64 0.04 -0.24
CA ILE A 67 19.43 0.88 -0.21
C ILE A 67 18.48 0.39 0.86
N ALA A 68 18.20 -0.91 0.94
CA ALA A 68 17.29 -1.48 1.92
C ALA A 68 17.74 -1.15 3.34
N ASP A 69 19.05 -1.26 3.63
CA ASP A 69 19.63 -0.91 4.94
C ASP A 69 19.59 0.60 5.21
N GLN A 70 19.78 1.45 4.21
CA GLN A 70 19.65 2.90 4.35
C GLN A 70 18.21 3.32 4.63
N VAL A 71 17.24 2.72 3.92
CA VAL A 71 15.83 3.01 4.12
C VAL A 71 15.34 2.46 5.46
N ARG A 72 15.79 1.26 5.87
CA ARG A 72 15.48 0.69 7.20
C ARG A 72 15.92 1.57 8.37
N LYS A 73 17.04 2.29 8.21
CA LYS A 73 17.55 3.20 9.25
C LYS A 73 16.70 4.47 9.38
N ASP A 74 16.06 4.91 8.30
CA ASP A 74 15.25 6.13 8.29
C ASP A 74 13.76 5.82 8.07
N SER A 75 13.00 5.84 9.17
CA SER A 75 11.58 5.47 9.15
C SER A 75 10.73 6.29 8.17
N TRP A 76 11.23 7.43 7.66
CA TRP A 76 10.48 8.31 6.76
C TRP A 76 10.59 7.87 5.30
N LEU A 77 11.66 7.15 4.94
CA LEU A 77 11.88 6.60 3.61
C LEU A 77 10.93 5.43 3.28
N HIS A 78 10.29 4.79 4.28
CA HIS A 78 9.26 3.76 4.04
C HIS A 78 7.95 4.31 3.45
N SER A 79 7.82 5.63 3.30
CA SER A 79 6.58 6.24 2.85
C SER A 79 6.35 6.25 1.34
N PHE A 80 7.32 5.82 0.54
CA PHE A 80 7.19 5.77 -0.92
C PHE A 80 6.71 4.42 -1.41
N GLY A 81 5.83 4.41 -2.40
CA GLY A 81 5.52 3.18 -3.11
C GLY A 81 6.71 2.74 -3.94
N ILE A 82 7.09 1.47 -3.83
CA ILE A 82 8.22 0.92 -4.59
C ILE A 82 7.71 -0.08 -5.63
N ILE A 83 8.15 0.11 -6.87
CA ILE A 83 8.09 -0.90 -7.92
C ILE A 83 9.49 -1.49 -8.06
N GLY A 84 9.67 -2.75 -7.70
CA GLY A 84 10.92 -3.47 -7.95
C GLY A 84 10.98 -3.94 -9.40
N LEU A 85 12.06 -3.64 -10.11
CA LEU A 85 12.33 -4.11 -11.46
C LEU A 85 13.40 -5.19 -11.39
N TYR A 86 13.19 -6.37 -11.97
CA TYR A 86 14.12 -7.48 -11.87
C TYR A 86 14.21 -8.30 -13.16
N ASP A 87 15.26 -9.13 -13.27
CA ASP A 87 15.46 -10.08 -14.36
C ASP A 87 15.18 -11.51 -13.85
N SER A 88 14.00 -12.06 -14.14
CA SER A 88 13.61 -13.42 -13.75
C SER A 88 14.53 -14.52 -14.29
N SER A 89 15.32 -14.23 -15.32
CA SER A 89 16.31 -15.19 -15.84
C SER A 89 17.58 -15.29 -14.97
N LYS A 90 17.81 -14.32 -14.08
CA LYS A 90 19.03 -14.21 -13.26
C LYS A 90 18.76 -14.12 -11.77
N GLN A 91 17.57 -13.70 -11.38
CA GLN A 91 17.22 -13.36 -10.01
C GLN A 91 15.94 -14.08 -9.60
N ASP A 92 15.91 -14.55 -8.35
CA ASP A 92 14.70 -15.12 -7.75
C ASP A 92 13.82 -14.00 -7.17
N GLU A 93 12.58 -13.92 -7.63
CA GLU A 93 11.64 -12.88 -7.19
C GLU A 93 11.36 -12.96 -5.69
N LYS A 94 11.26 -14.18 -5.13
CA LYS A 94 10.96 -14.37 -3.71
C LYS A 94 12.09 -13.88 -2.83
N ALA A 95 13.34 -14.22 -3.18
CA ALA A 95 14.51 -13.71 -2.47
C ALA A 95 14.60 -12.18 -2.52
N LEU A 96 14.31 -11.56 -3.66
CA LEU A 96 14.29 -10.09 -3.79
C LEU A 96 13.16 -9.44 -2.98
N ALA A 97 11.95 -10.01 -3.03
CA ALA A 97 10.82 -9.53 -2.25
C ALA A 97 11.09 -9.62 -0.75
N GLU A 98 11.81 -10.65 -0.31
CA GLU A 98 12.24 -10.83 1.08
C GLU A 98 13.23 -9.76 1.53
N GLU A 99 14.24 -9.47 0.71
CA GLU A 99 15.22 -8.41 0.99
C GLU A 99 14.55 -7.02 1.08
N LEU A 100 13.43 -6.84 0.37
CA LEU A 100 12.63 -5.62 0.34
C LEU A 100 11.40 -5.65 1.26
N ARG A 101 11.26 -6.66 2.12
CA ARG A 101 10.05 -6.87 2.94
C ARG A 101 9.71 -5.68 3.82
N ASP A 102 10.72 -5.04 4.40
CA ASP A 102 10.57 -3.88 5.27
C ASP A 102 10.28 -2.59 4.49
N LEU A 103 10.43 -2.62 3.16
CA LEU A 103 10.12 -1.48 2.31
C LEU A 103 8.64 -1.52 1.89
N ASN A 104 8.13 -0.35 1.49
CA ASN A 104 6.80 -0.26 0.91
C ASN A 104 6.79 -0.71 -0.57
N LEU A 105 7.22 -1.96 -0.78
CA LEU A 105 7.14 -2.67 -2.06
C LEU A 105 5.66 -2.90 -2.40
N LEU A 106 5.24 -2.34 -3.53
CA LEU A 106 3.88 -2.48 -4.07
C LEU A 106 3.81 -3.62 -5.09
N VAL A 107 4.83 -3.77 -5.94
CA VAL A 107 4.86 -4.81 -6.98
C VAL A 107 6.29 -5.06 -7.46
N MET A 108 6.56 -6.30 -7.85
CA MET A 108 7.74 -6.71 -8.60
C MET A 108 7.39 -6.86 -10.08
N LEU A 109 8.18 -6.26 -10.98
CA LEU A 109 7.96 -6.27 -12.41
C LEU A 109 9.21 -6.76 -13.16
N ASP A 110 9.05 -7.85 -13.90
CA ASP A 110 10.12 -8.41 -14.71
C ASP A 110 10.49 -7.50 -15.90
N TYR A 111 11.77 -7.48 -16.27
CA TYR A 111 12.31 -6.69 -17.37
C TYR A 111 11.68 -6.93 -18.74
N SER A 112 11.15 -8.13 -18.99
CA SER A 112 10.41 -8.45 -20.21
C SER A 112 9.07 -7.71 -20.28
N ARG A 113 8.49 -7.38 -19.12
CA ARG A 113 7.15 -6.76 -18.99
C ARG A 113 7.17 -5.25 -18.83
N ILE A 114 8.35 -4.62 -18.67
CA ILE A 114 8.47 -3.16 -18.52
C ILE A 114 7.75 -2.40 -19.64
N ARG A 115 7.97 -2.78 -20.90
CA ARG A 115 7.39 -2.06 -22.05
C ARG A 115 5.86 -2.13 -22.09
N SER A 116 5.29 -3.28 -21.72
CA SER A 116 3.86 -3.53 -21.84
C SER A 116 3.07 -3.11 -20.60
N HIS A 117 3.62 -3.28 -19.39
CA HIS A 117 2.83 -3.19 -18.15
C HIS A 117 3.25 -2.07 -17.21
N LEU A 118 4.49 -1.56 -17.28
CA LEU A 118 4.97 -0.57 -16.31
C LEU A 118 4.05 0.64 -16.21
N LEU A 119 3.59 1.16 -17.36
CA LEU A 119 2.73 2.33 -17.37
C LEU A 119 1.38 2.07 -16.72
N LYS A 120 0.81 0.89 -16.96
CA LYS A 120 -0.45 0.47 -16.34
C LYS A 120 -0.28 0.37 -14.83
N CYS A 121 0.82 -0.25 -14.38
CA CYS A 121 1.15 -0.33 -12.96
C CYS A 121 1.23 1.06 -12.30
N VAL A 122 2.00 1.96 -12.92
CA VAL A 122 2.18 3.34 -12.47
C VAL A 122 0.84 4.08 -12.45
N SER A 123 0.02 3.93 -13.48
CA SER A 123 -1.29 4.59 -13.57
C SER A 123 -2.24 4.10 -12.48
N ILE A 124 -2.35 2.79 -12.24
CA ILE A 124 -3.17 2.22 -11.17
C ILE A 124 -2.70 2.76 -9.81
N ILE A 125 -1.39 2.75 -9.54
CA ILE A 125 -0.84 3.23 -8.27
C ILE A 125 -1.13 4.71 -8.05
N ILE A 126 -1.03 5.53 -9.10
CA ILE A 126 -1.26 6.97 -9.03
C ILE A 126 -2.74 7.30 -8.89
N GLU A 127 -3.60 6.68 -9.69
CA GLU A 127 -5.06 6.88 -9.64
C GLU A 127 -5.62 6.46 -8.28
N ASN A 128 -5.02 5.44 -7.67
CA ASN A 128 -5.40 4.92 -6.35
C ASN A 128 -4.43 5.36 -5.26
N TRP A 129 -3.62 6.39 -5.51
CA TRP A 129 -2.62 6.90 -4.56
C TRP A 129 -3.27 7.29 -3.22
N GLN A 130 -4.48 7.84 -3.28
CA GLN A 130 -5.31 8.18 -2.12
C GLN A 130 -5.58 6.98 -1.19
N LEU A 131 -5.65 5.76 -1.72
CA LEU A 131 -5.88 4.52 -0.94
C LEU A 131 -4.56 3.91 -0.43
N ILE A 132 -3.50 3.96 -1.23
CA ILE A 132 -2.17 3.41 -0.87
C ILE A 132 -1.49 4.27 0.20
N PHE A 133 -1.66 5.58 0.09
CA PHE A 133 -1.04 6.57 0.95
C PHE A 133 -2.11 7.38 1.67
N GLN A 134 -3.20 6.72 2.05
CA GLN A 134 -4.35 7.26 2.79
C GLN A 134 -3.90 7.84 4.14
N ARG A 135 -3.23 8.98 4.05
CA ARG A 135 -2.71 9.78 5.15
C ARG A 135 -3.75 10.74 5.68
N GLU A 136 -4.97 10.81 5.13
CA GLU A 136 -5.86 11.93 5.48
C GLU A 136 -7.37 11.73 5.24
N VAL A 137 -7.87 10.72 4.52
CA VAL A 137 -9.30 10.67 4.14
C VAL A 137 -10.15 9.84 5.11
N SER A 138 -11.15 10.53 5.68
CA SER A 138 -12.35 10.04 6.41
C SER A 138 -12.22 9.82 7.91
N ASN A 139 -12.38 10.90 8.68
CA ASN A 139 -12.59 10.83 10.12
C ASN A 139 -13.78 11.67 10.61
N ARG A 140 -14.77 11.95 9.75
CA ARG A 140 -15.99 12.63 10.18
C ARG A 140 -17.27 11.82 10.18
N LEU A 141 -17.37 10.65 9.54
CA LEU A 141 -18.65 9.93 9.48
C LEU A 141 -18.60 8.40 9.41
N VAL A 142 -17.44 7.75 9.32
CA VAL A 142 -17.41 6.29 9.19
C VAL A 142 -16.39 5.73 10.18
N GLU A 143 -16.87 5.01 11.19
CA GLU A 143 -16.05 4.20 12.09
C GLU A 143 -15.31 3.06 11.35
N ASN A 144 -15.59 2.89 10.05
CA ASN A 144 -15.06 1.87 9.16
C ASN A 144 -14.36 2.50 7.94
N MET A 145 -13.13 2.11 7.65
CA MET A 145 -12.46 2.44 6.39
C MET A 145 -12.93 1.46 5.32
N SER A 146 -13.37 1.95 4.17
CA SER A 146 -13.78 1.09 3.07
C SER A 146 -13.10 1.50 1.78
N GLY A 147 -12.75 0.52 0.94
CA GLY A 147 -12.24 0.77 -0.40
C GLY A 147 -12.84 -0.18 -1.41
N SER A 148 -12.77 0.20 -2.69
CA SER A 148 -13.27 -0.60 -3.79
C SER A 148 -12.46 -0.40 -5.06
N PHE A 149 -12.25 -1.48 -5.79
CA PHE A 149 -11.74 -1.50 -7.15
C PHE A 149 -12.73 -2.20 -8.09
N LEU A 150 -12.79 -1.70 -9.32
CA LEU A 150 -13.34 -2.41 -10.47
C LEU A 150 -12.18 -2.83 -11.36
N ILE A 151 -11.86 -4.11 -11.33
CA ILE A 151 -10.67 -4.69 -11.95
C ILE A 151 -11.06 -5.25 -13.31
N GLU A 152 -10.30 -4.87 -14.34
CA GLU A 152 -10.41 -5.42 -15.69
C GLU A 152 -9.94 -6.88 -15.74
N ASN A 153 -10.20 -7.59 -16.83
CA ASN A 153 -9.68 -8.94 -17.05
C ASN A 153 -8.18 -8.91 -17.41
N ASP A 154 -7.37 -8.32 -16.54
CA ASP A 154 -5.92 -8.21 -16.68
C ASP A 154 -5.25 -8.81 -15.45
N THR A 155 -4.85 -10.07 -15.58
CA THR A 155 -4.18 -10.84 -14.51
C THR A 155 -2.82 -10.26 -14.13
N LEU A 156 -2.17 -9.48 -15.01
CA LEU A 156 -0.86 -8.88 -14.74
C LEU A 156 -0.96 -7.64 -13.85
N ALA A 157 -2.11 -6.98 -13.82
CA ALA A 157 -2.37 -5.84 -12.94
C ALA A 157 -2.81 -6.26 -11.52
N VAL A 158 -3.30 -7.50 -11.35
CA VAL A 158 -3.85 -8.00 -10.07
C VAL A 158 -2.93 -7.85 -8.86
N PRO A 159 -1.61 -8.13 -8.95
CA PRO A 159 -0.72 -8.00 -7.79
C PRO A 159 -0.71 -6.60 -7.19
N ILE A 160 -0.98 -5.56 -8.00
CA ILE A 160 -1.06 -4.18 -7.56
C ILE A 160 -2.35 -3.97 -6.79
N TYR A 161 -3.50 -4.33 -7.36
CA TYR A 161 -4.79 -4.20 -6.67
C TYR A 161 -4.80 -4.93 -5.33
N ALA A 162 -4.15 -6.09 -5.23
CA ALA A 162 -3.98 -6.82 -3.98
C ALA A 162 -3.02 -6.12 -3.01
N SER A 163 -1.94 -5.49 -3.49
CA SER A 163 -0.92 -4.88 -2.62
C SER A 163 -1.40 -3.60 -1.95
N ILE A 164 -2.31 -2.84 -2.57
CA ILE A 164 -2.82 -1.57 -2.03
C ILE A 164 -3.46 -1.74 -0.64
N PRO A 165 -4.53 -2.53 -0.47
CA PRO A 165 -5.18 -2.65 0.84
C PRO A 165 -4.28 -3.35 1.87
N VAL A 166 -3.46 -4.32 1.45
CA VAL A 166 -2.54 -5.02 2.36
C VAL A 166 -1.47 -4.07 2.89
N THR A 167 -0.90 -3.25 2.02
CA THR A 167 0.07 -2.21 2.38
C THR A 167 -0.55 -1.22 3.36
N ASN A 168 -1.80 -0.81 3.13
CA ASN A 168 -2.54 0.07 4.03
C ASN A 168 -2.68 -0.56 5.43
N LEU A 169 -3.06 -1.83 5.53
CA LEU A 169 -3.14 -2.55 6.82
C LEU A 169 -1.79 -2.59 7.57
N VAL A 170 -0.69 -2.82 6.86
CA VAL A 170 0.65 -2.80 7.47
C VAL A 170 1.00 -1.38 7.95
N GLN A 171 0.72 -0.36 7.15
CA GLN A 171 1.02 1.02 7.51
C GLN A 171 0.19 1.55 8.70
N MET A 172 -1.01 1.02 8.87
CA MET A 172 -1.89 1.29 10.02
C MET A 172 -1.51 0.49 11.26
N GLY A 173 -0.61 -0.49 11.13
CA GLY A 173 -0.24 -1.39 12.22
C GLY A 173 -1.26 -2.50 12.50
N PHE A 174 -2.20 -2.73 11.58
CA PHE A 174 -3.21 -3.78 11.67
C PHE A 174 -2.70 -5.15 11.19
N LEU A 175 -1.59 -5.17 10.44
CA LEU A 175 -0.94 -6.36 9.93
C LEU A 175 0.57 -6.27 10.15
N HIS A 176 1.21 -7.35 10.59
CA HIS A 176 2.66 -7.42 10.67
C HIS A 176 3.29 -7.49 9.27
N SER A 177 4.49 -6.93 9.11
CA SER A 177 5.20 -6.91 7.82
C SER A 177 5.52 -8.31 7.28
N GLU A 178 5.66 -9.31 8.16
CA GLU A 178 5.89 -10.72 7.81
C GLU A 178 4.69 -11.35 7.10
N ASP A 179 3.48 -10.94 7.49
CA ASP A 179 2.22 -11.46 6.94
C ASP A 179 1.82 -10.78 5.63
N LYS A 180 2.44 -9.62 5.32
CA LYS A 180 2.16 -8.80 4.12
C LYS A 180 2.18 -9.62 2.84
N MET A 181 3.27 -10.34 2.59
CA MET A 181 3.45 -11.08 1.34
C MET A 181 2.43 -12.22 1.21
N GLY A 182 2.16 -12.90 2.33
CA GLY A 182 1.21 -14.01 2.36
C GLY A 182 -0.22 -13.57 2.05
N LEU A 183 -0.69 -12.49 2.69
CA LEU A 183 -2.02 -11.93 2.43
C LEU A 183 -2.14 -11.35 1.01
N GLN A 184 -1.09 -10.66 0.52
CA GLN A 184 -1.07 -10.14 -0.85
C GLN A 184 -1.18 -11.25 -1.90
N LEU A 185 -0.48 -12.37 -1.68
CA LEU A 185 -0.57 -13.53 -2.56
C LEU A 185 -1.97 -14.16 -2.51
N ALA A 186 -2.54 -14.34 -1.31
CA ALA A 186 -3.88 -14.90 -1.15
C ALA A 186 -4.94 -14.05 -1.87
N LEU A 187 -4.90 -12.73 -1.70
CA LEU A 187 -5.78 -11.80 -2.42
C LEU A 187 -5.59 -11.87 -3.94
N SER A 188 -4.33 -11.91 -4.39
CA SER A 188 -4.01 -11.99 -5.82
C SER A 188 -4.59 -13.25 -6.45
N GLU A 189 -4.43 -14.41 -5.80
CA GLU A 189 -4.97 -15.69 -6.26
C GLU A 189 -6.50 -15.69 -6.33
N LEU A 190 -7.18 -15.11 -5.33
CA LEU A 190 -8.65 -15.00 -5.34
C LEU A 190 -9.16 -14.07 -6.45
N ILE A 191 -8.50 -12.95 -6.69
CA ILE A 191 -8.85 -12.02 -7.78
C ILE A 191 -8.56 -12.66 -9.15
N VAL A 192 -7.42 -13.35 -9.30
CA VAL A 192 -7.08 -14.08 -10.53
C VAL A 192 -8.11 -15.15 -10.83
N ASN A 193 -8.55 -15.93 -9.82
CA ASN A 193 -9.61 -16.93 -10.00
C ASN A 193 -10.94 -16.30 -10.44
N ALA A 194 -11.30 -15.14 -9.88
CA ALA A 194 -12.47 -14.38 -10.28
C ALA A 194 -12.39 -13.91 -11.75
N ILE A 195 -11.21 -13.57 -12.25
CA ILE A 195 -10.98 -13.23 -13.68
C ILE A 195 -11.03 -14.49 -14.55
N GLU A 196 -10.21 -15.50 -14.22
CA GLU A 196 -10.01 -16.71 -15.02
C GLU A 196 -11.29 -17.56 -15.10
N HIS A 197 -11.76 -18.02 -13.94
CA HIS A 197 -12.87 -18.96 -13.86
C HIS A 197 -14.23 -18.24 -13.82
N GLY A 198 -14.28 -17.04 -13.24
CA GLY A 198 -15.50 -16.23 -13.17
C GLY A 198 -15.82 -15.54 -14.49
N ASN A 199 -15.13 -14.43 -14.77
CA ASN A 199 -15.44 -13.59 -15.94
C ASN A 199 -15.18 -14.29 -17.28
N CYS A 200 -14.00 -14.91 -17.42
CA CYS A 200 -13.55 -15.54 -18.66
C CYS A 200 -14.08 -16.98 -18.84
N GLY A 201 -14.58 -17.60 -17.77
CA GLY A 201 -15.13 -18.96 -17.81
C GLY A 201 -14.12 -20.05 -18.22
N ILE A 202 -12.82 -19.79 -18.06
CA ILE A 202 -11.76 -20.74 -18.42
C ILE A 202 -11.87 -21.94 -17.48
N THR A 203 -12.06 -23.15 -17.99
CA THR A 203 -12.12 -24.34 -17.10
C THR A 203 -10.73 -24.85 -16.74
N TYR A 204 -10.64 -25.73 -15.75
CA TYR A 204 -9.36 -26.35 -15.38
C TYR A 204 -8.79 -27.21 -16.51
N GLU A 205 -9.64 -27.92 -17.25
CA GLU A 205 -9.26 -28.71 -18.41
C GLU A 205 -8.72 -27.81 -19.53
N GLU A 206 -9.39 -26.69 -19.80
CA GLU A 206 -8.95 -25.69 -20.78
C GLU A 206 -7.61 -25.08 -20.39
N LYS A 207 -7.43 -24.71 -19.11
CA LYS A 207 -6.17 -24.20 -18.58
C LYS A 207 -5.02 -25.21 -18.74
N SER A 208 -5.27 -26.46 -18.37
CA SER A 208 -4.28 -27.55 -18.47
C SER A 208 -3.89 -27.83 -19.92
N ALA A 209 -4.88 -27.83 -20.82
CA ALA A 209 -4.65 -27.98 -22.25
C ALA A 209 -3.85 -26.81 -22.83
N GLY A 210 -4.19 -25.57 -22.49
CA GLY A 210 -3.46 -24.37 -22.93
C GLY A 210 -1.99 -24.38 -22.48
N MET A 211 -1.74 -24.70 -21.21
CA MET A 211 -0.38 -24.82 -20.68
C MET A 211 0.43 -25.93 -21.37
N ALA A 212 -0.19 -27.06 -21.70
CA ALA A 212 0.47 -28.13 -22.45
C ALA A 212 0.88 -27.70 -23.88
N HIS A 213 0.18 -26.71 -24.46
CA HIS A 213 0.52 -26.10 -25.74
C HIS A 213 1.43 -24.86 -25.61
N GLY A 214 1.95 -24.59 -24.40
CA GLY A 214 2.87 -23.48 -24.14
C GLY A 214 2.21 -22.11 -23.98
N LEU A 215 0.87 -22.05 -23.90
CA LEU A 215 0.16 -20.80 -23.60
C LEU A 215 0.22 -20.52 -22.10
N SER A 216 0.47 -19.25 -21.76
CA SER A 216 0.32 -18.78 -20.39
C SER A 216 -1.15 -18.52 -20.07
N VAL A 217 -1.48 -18.45 -18.78
CA VAL A 217 -2.79 -17.98 -18.30
C VAL A 217 -3.17 -16.64 -18.92
N VAL A 218 -2.20 -15.73 -19.04
CA VAL A 218 -2.42 -14.39 -19.59
C VAL A 218 -2.89 -14.50 -21.04
N ASP A 219 -2.29 -15.40 -21.83
CA ASP A 219 -2.65 -15.62 -23.23
C ASP A 219 -4.10 -16.13 -23.35
N LEU A 220 -4.49 -17.08 -22.49
CA LEU A 220 -5.86 -17.60 -22.46
C LEU A 220 -6.88 -16.51 -22.10
N VAL A 221 -6.56 -15.65 -21.12
CA VAL A 221 -7.43 -14.52 -20.75
C VAL A 221 -7.52 -13.52 -21.90
N MET A 222 -6.41 -13.18 -22.54
CA MET A 222 -6.39 -12.30 -23.71
C MET A 222 -7.22 -12.87 -24.88
N GLU A 223 -7.14 -14.17 -25.13
CA GLU A 223 -7.96 -14.85 -26.13
C GLU A 223 -9.46 -14.74 -25.81
N LYS A 224 -9.86 -15.00 -24.55
CA LYS A 224 -11.27 -14.84 -24.13
C LYS A 224 -11.76 -13.40 -24.24
N CYS A 225 -10.91 -12.42 -23.95
CA CYS A 225 -11.25 -11.00 -24.05
C CYS A 225 -11.31 -10.47 -25.49
N THR A 226 -11.06 -11.32 -26.50
CA THR A 226 -11.43 -10.96 -27.89
C THR A 226 -12.96 -10.88 -28.07
N ASP A 227 -13.73 -11.55 -27.21
CA ASP A 227 -15.17 -11.37 -27.10
C ASP A 227 -15.50 -10.09 -26.32
N PRO A 228 -16.15 -9.08 -26.94
CA PRO A 228 -16.51 -7.83 -26.27
C PRO A 228 -17.40 -8.00 -25.03
N GLU A 229 -18.19 -9.08 -24.95
CA GLU A 229 -19.06 -9.33 -23.79
C GLU A 229 -18.29 -9.92 -22.61
N ILE A 230 -17.16 -10.58 -22.86
CA ILE A 230 -16.22 -11.00 -21.80
C ILE A 230 -15.34 -9.82 -21.40
N ASP A 231 -14.80 -9.08 -22.38
CA ASP A 231 -13.88 -7.95 -22.15
C ASP A 231 -14.50 -6.84 -21.28
N LYS A 232 -15.80 -6.58 -21.40
CA LYS A 232 -16.53 -5.60 -20.58
C LYS A 232 -16.71 -6.04 -19.12
N LYS A 233 -16.58 -7.33 -18.80
CA LYS A 233 -16.80 -7.80 -17.44
C LYS A 233 -15.74 -7.25 -16.49
N ARG A 234 -16.11 -7.04 -15.24
CA ARG A 234 -15.21 -6.51 -14.20
C ARG A 234 -15.28 -7.37 -12.95
N VAL A 235 -14.15 -7.54 -12.27
CA VAL A 235 -14.11 -8.09 -10.92
C VAL A 235 -14.23 -6.93 -9.94
N ARG A 236 -15.28 -6.95 -9.10
CA ARG A 236 -15.44 -5.99 -8.02
C ARG A 236 -14.70 -6.50 -6.79
N PHE A 237 -13.70 -5.76 -6.36
CA PHE A 237 -12.96 -6.02 -5.13
C PHE A 237 -13.25 -4.92 -4.13
N THR A 238 -13.77 -5.25 -2.95
CA THR A 238 -14.11 -4.29 -1.88
C THR A 238 -13.55 -4.77 -0.56
N TRP A 239 -13.26 -3.82 0.33
CA TRP A 239 -12.94 -4.13 1.71
C TRP A 239 -13.54 -3.10 2.66
N GLU A 240 -13.80 -3.53 3.87
CA GLU A 240 -14.26 -2.71 4.99
C GLU A 240 -13.45 -3.08 6.24
N SER A 241 -12.84 -2.10 6.86
CA SER A 241 -11.94 -2.21 8.01
C SER A 241 -12.52 -1.45 9.18
N ASP A 242 -12.74 -2.13 10.30
CA ASP A 242 -13.01 -1.51 11.60
C ASP A 242 -11.73 -1.56 12.46
N LYS A 243 -11.79 -1.20 13.75
CA LYS A 243 -10.61 -1.25 14.63
C LYS A 243 -10.03 -2.65 14.84
N LYS A 244 -10.85 -3.69 14.75
CA LYS A 244 -10.52 -5.08 15.12
C LYS A 244 -10.30 -5.99 13.93
N LYS A 245 -10.89 -5.69 12.78
CA LYS A 245 -10.85 -6.57 11.61
C LYS A 245 -11.06 -5.83 10.30
N THR A 246 -10.60 -6.47 9.24
CA THR A 246 -10.89 -6.10 7.85
C THR A 246 -11.59 -7.24 7.15
N LYS A 247 -12.76 -6.95 6.58
CA LYS A 247 -13.51 -7.87 5.72
C LYS A 247 -13.24 -7.55 4.27
N PHE A 248 -12.77 -8.55 3.51
CA PHE A 248 -12.57 -8.48 2.07
C PHE A 248 -13.71 -9.19 1.34
N VAL A 249 -14.12 -8.66 0.19
CA VAL A 249 -15.12 -9.25 -0.69
C VAL A 249 -14.65 -9.10 -2.14
N ILE A 250 -14.58 -10.22 -2.87
CA ILE A 250 -14.22 -10.27 -4.29
C ILE A 250 -15.40 -10.91 -5.03
N ARG A 251 -15.92 -10.22 -6.04
CA ARG A 251 -17.09 -10.65 -6.80
C ARG A 251 -16.83 -10.55 -8.30
N ASP A 252 -17.10 -11.64 -9.01
CA ASP A 252 -17.07 -11.70 -10.47
C ASP A 252 -18.46 -11.63 -11.10
N GLU A 253 -18.49 -11.36 -12.40
CA GLU A 253 -19.71 -11.28 -13.22
C GLU A 253 -19.96 -12.59 -14.00
N GLY A 254 -19.29 -13.68 -13.59
CA GLY A 254 -19.44 -15.00 -14.13
C GLY A 254 -20.73 -15.72 -13.73
N LEU A 255 -20.85 -16.96 -14.20
CA LEU A 255 -21.97 -17.85 -13.87
C LEU A 255 -21.89 -18.38 -12.43
N GLY A 256 -20.71 -18.32 -11.81
CA GLY A 256 -20.43 -18.93 -10.52
C GLY A 256 -20.25 -20.45 -10.60
N PHE A 257 -20.14 -21.11 -9.46
CA PHE A 257 -19.92 -22.56 -9.36
C PHE A 257 -20.64 -23.17 -8.16
N ASP A 258 -20.85 -24.50 -8.19
CA ASP A 258 -21.46 -25.23 -7.07
C ASP A 258 -20.48 -25.35 -5.89
N VAL A 259 -20.64 -24.44 -4.93
CA VAL A 259 -19.87 -24.38 -3.67
C VAL A 259 -19.95 -25.70 -2.87
N SER A 260 -21.09 -26.40 -2.93
CA SER A 260 -21.30 -27.64 -2.17
C SER A 260 -20.50 -28.82 -2.73
N SER A 261 -20.27 -28.84 -4.05
CA SER A 261 -19.44 -29.85 -4.72
C SER A 261 -17.96 -29.64 -4.41
N MET A 262 -17.52 -28.38 -4.35
CA MET A 262 -16.14 -28.01 -4.06
C MET A 262 -15.76 -28.37 -2.62
N ARG A 263 -16.58 -28.00 -1.63
CA ARG A 263 -16.34 -28.35 -0.21
C ARG A 263 -16.25 -29.86 0.03
N ARG A 264 -17.05 -30.67 -0.69
CA ARG A 264 -17.01 -32.13 -0.60
C ARG A 264 -15.71 -32.71 -1.16
N LYS A 265 -15.22 -32.19 -2.29
CA LYS A 265 -13.95 -32.65 -2.91
C LYS A 265 -12.74 -32.33 -2.03
N THR A 266 -12.72 -31.18 -1.36
CA THR A 266 -11.63 -30.78 -0.45
C THR A 266 -11.52 -31.69 0.79
N ALA A 267 -12.61 -32.33 1.21
CA ALA A 267 -12.63 -33.22 2.38
C ALA A 267 -12.17 -34.67 2.08
N SER A 268 -12.08 -35.08 0.80
CA SER A 268 -11.93 -36.48 0.41
C SER A 268 -10.65 -36.83 -0.38
N GLN A 269 -9.73 -35.89 -0.62
CA GLN A 269 -8.52 -36.14 -1.43
C GLN A 269 -7.22 -35.69 -0.77
N ASP A 270 -6.15 -36.41 -1.17
CA ASP A 270 -4.74 -36.23 -0.82
C ASP A 270 -4.33 -34.74 -0.74
N PRO A 271 -3.72 -34.27 0.38
CA PRO A 271 -3.33 -32.87 0.59
C PRO A 271 -2.45 -32.24 -0.50
N TYR A 272 -1.90 -33.05 -1.40
CA TYR A 272 -1.01 -32.65 -2.49
C TYR A 272 -1.66 -32.63 -3.89
N ALA A 273 -2.90 -33.09 -4.04
CA ALA A 273 -3.48 -33.35 -5.37
C ALA A 273 -4.30 -32.20 -6.00
N PHE A 274 -4.46 -31.06 -5.33
CA PHE A 274 -5.19 -29.92 -5.93
C PHE A 274 -4.45 -28.61 -5.72
N HIS A 275 -4.56 -27.74 -6.72
CA HIS A 275 -3.98 -26.40 -6.85
C HIS A 275 -4.48 -25.38 -5.81
N GLY A 276 -4.74 -25.81 -4.58
CA GLY A 276 -5.22 -25.02 -3.45
C GLY A 276 -4.14 -24.23 -2.73
N ARG A 277 -3.05 -23.81 -3.39
CA ARG A 277 -2.06 -22.94 -2.71
C ARG A 277 -2.69 -21.59 -2.36
N GLY A 278 -3.46 -20.98 -3.26
CA GLY A 278 -4.13 -19.70 -3.00
C GLY A 278 -5.18 -19.78 -1.89
N ILE A 279 -6.07 -20.78 -1.93
CA ILE A 279 -7.12 -20.97 -0.90
C ILE A 279 -6.52 -21.41 0.43
N LYS A 280 -5.51 -22.29 0.45
CA LYS A 280 -4.86 -22.74 1.68
C LYS A 280 -3.97 -21.64 2.29
N MET A 281 -3.35 -20.79 1.47
CA MET A 281 -2.70 -19.55 1.93
C MET A 281 -3.73 -18.56 2.45
N ALA A 282 -4.88 -18.42 1.77
CA ALA A 282 -5.99 -17.63 2.31
C ALA A 282 -6.45 -18.21 3.66
N GLU A 283 -6.65 -19.52 3.80
CA GLU A 283 -7.02 -20.17 5.07
C GLU A 283 -5.98 -19.98 6.19
N LEU A 284 -4.70 -19.75 5.86
CA LEU A 284 -3.65 -19.41 6.84
C LEU A 284 -3.77 -17.99 7.38
N PHE A 285 -4.23 -17.02 6.57
CA PHE A 285 -4.35 -15.60 6.96
C PHE A 285 -5.78 -15.16 7.26
N CYS A 286 -6.77 -15.93 6.79
CA CYS A 286 -8.15 -15.49 6.66
C CYS A 286 -9.05 -16.38 7.51
N SER A 287 -9.75 -15.75 8.44
CA SER A 287 -10.88 -16.37 9.12
C SER A 287 -12.14 -16.24 8.26
N GLU A 288 -13.07 -17.16 8.40
CA GLU A 288 -14.43 -17.04 7.83
C GLU A 288 -14.49 -16.99 6.29
N LEU A 289 -13.56 -17.64 5.58
CA LEU A 289 -13.61 -17.73 4.11
C LEU A 289 -14.91 -18.41 3.66
N SER A 290 -15.71 -17.69 2.89
CA SER A 290 -17.03 -18.12 2.46
C SER A 290 -17.34 -17.67 1.03
N TYR A 291 -18.13 -18.48 0.34
CA TYR A 291 -18.67 -18.14 -0.97
C TYR A 291 -20.18 -17.91 -0.87
N ASN A 292 -20.72 -17.02 -1.70
CA ASN A 292 -22.17 -16.85 -1.81
C ASN A 292 -22.85 -18.09 -2.44
N GLY A 293 -24.18 -18.16 -2.42
CA GLY A 293 -24.92 -19.31 -2.94
C GLY A 293 -24.73 -19.57 -4.44
N LYS A 294 -24.41 -18.54 -5.23
CA LYS A 294 -24.12 -18.65 -6.66
C LYS A 294 -22.69 -19.13 -6.93
N GLY A 295 -21.76 -18.94 -5.99
CA GLY A 295 -20.33 -19.22 -6.14
C GLY A 295 -19.58 -18.20 -7.00
N ASN A 296 -20.05 -16.97 -7.12
CA ASN A 296 -19.38 -15.89 -7.88
C ASN A 296 -18.92 -14.72 -6.99
N GLU A 297 -18.90 -14.95 -5.67
CA GLU A 297 -18.46 -13.99 -4.68
C GLU A 297 -17.78 -14.77 -3.57
N VAL A 298 -16.58 -14.36 -3.21
CA VAL A 298 -15.82 -14.86 -2.06
C VAL A 298 -15.64 -13.72 -1.06
N SER A 299 -15.83 -14.02 0.22
CA SER A 299 -15.58 -13.08 1.30
C SER A 299 -14.80 -13.74 2.43
N PHE A 300 -13.95 -12.96 3.10
CA PHE A 300 -13.17 -13.44 4.23
C PHE A 300 -12.77 -12.29 5.15
N THR A 301 -12.37 -12.62 6.37
CA THR A 301 -12.05 -11.67 7.43
C THR A 301 -10.60 -11.85 7.88
N VAL A 302 -9.86 -10.73 7.97
CA VAL A 302 -8.53 -10.65 8.59
C VAL A 302 -8.68 -9.91 9.92
N TYR A 303 -8.28 -10.52 11.02
CA TYR A 303 -8.30 -9.89 12.34
C TYR A 303 -7.02 -9.10 12.56
N HIS A 304 -7.14 -7.90 13.13
CA HIS A 304 -6.02 -7.00 13.35
C HIS A 304 -5.18 -7.47 14.54
N SER A 305 -3.86 -7.50 14.36
CA SER A 305 -2.91 -7.80 15.43
C SER A 305 -2.71 -6.58 16.33
N GLU A 306 -2.92 -6.72 17.64
CA GLU A 306 -2.53 -5.69 18.61
C GLU A 306 -0.98 -5.62 18.66
N GLY A 307 -0.38 -4.52 18.18
CA GLY A 307 1.05 -4.25 18.43
C GLY A 307 1.90 -3.80 17.24
N GLY A 308 1.35 -3.61 16.04
CA GLY A 308 2.08 -3.12 14.88
C GLY A 308 2.39 -1.61 14.90
N GLY A 309 2.81 -1.03 16.02
CA GLY A 309 3.16 0.39 16.07
C GLY A 309 4.30 0.74 15.10
N ARG A 310 4.25 1.91 14.47
CA ARG A 310 5.36 2.40 13.65
C ARG A 310 6.62 2.52 14.49
N GLN A 311 7.75 2.07 13.94
CA GLN A 311 9.04 2.31 14.56
C GLN A 311 9.30 3.82 14.69
N THR A 312 9.98 4.19 15.77
CA THR A 312 10.40 5.56 16.01
C THR A 312 11.51 5.91 15.01
N PRO A 313 11.42 7.03 14.27
CA PRO A 313 12.49 7.45 13.37
C PRO A 313 13.80 7.60 14.12
N GLU A 314 14.93 7.21 13.52
CA GLU A 314 16.26 7.21 14.16
C GLU A 314 16.59 8.56 14.80
N GLY A 315 16.31 9.66 14.11
CA GLY A 315 16.51 11.02 14.63
C GLY A 315 15.76 11.33 15.93
N PHE A 316 14.69 10.60 16.25
CA PHE A 316 13.89 10.78 17.47
C PHE A 316 14.00 9.58 18.43
N SER A 317 14.93 8.65 18.21
CA SER A 317 15.07 7.43 19.01
C SER A 317 15.40 7.70 20.49
N GLY A 318 16.04 8.83 20.79
CA GLY A 318 16.36 9.27 22.17
C GLY A 318 15.29 10.14 22.83
N GLU A 319 14.18 10.41 22.17
CA GLU A 319 13.11 11.27 22.71
C GLU A 319 12.20 10.51 23.69
N GLU A 320 11.47 11.26 24.52
CA GLU A 320 10.56 10.71 25.53
C GLU A 320 9.40 9.95 24.86
N VAL A 321 9.27 8.66 25.17
CA VAL A 321 8.13 7.84 24.75
C VAL A 321 7.05 7.92 25.83
N ILE A 322 5.84 8.31 25.44
CA ILE A 322 4.66 8.29 26.32
C ILE A 322 3.67 7.24 25.84
N CYS A 323 3.07 6.53 26.78
CA CYS A 323 2.08 5.48 26.51
C CYS A 323 0.74 5.83 27.17
N PRO A 324 -0.03 6.78 26.60
CA PRO A 324 -1.33 7.15 27.15
C PRO A 324 -2.33 6.01 26.99
N GLY A 325 -3.11 5.76 28.04
CA GLY A 325 -4.20 4.79 28.01
C GLY A 325 -5.49 5.37 27.41
N LYS A 326 -6.46 4.52 27.13
CA LYS A 326 -7.79 4.93 26.67
C LYS A 326 -8.41 6.04 27.53
N GLY A 327 -8.88 7.10 26.88
CA GLY A 327 -9.52 8.27 27.50
C GLY A 327 -8.53 9.32 28.02
N ALA A 328 -7.22 9.07 27.93
CA ALA A 328 -6.22 10.05 28.33
C ALA A 328 -6.24 11.26 27.37
N GLN A 329 -6.35 12.46 27.95
CA GLN A 329 -6.22 13.70 27.19
C GLN A 329 -4.73 14.01 26.97
N ILE A 330 -4.34 14.16 25.70
CA ILE A 330 -2.94 14.42 25.32
C ILE A 330 -2.60 15.90 25.53
N PHE A 331 -3.49 16.80 25.11
CA PHE A 331 -3.42 18.24 25.37
C PHE A 331 -4.79 18.90 25.14
N SER A 332 -4.97 20.11 25.70
CA SER A 332 -6.21 20.88 25.63
C SER A 332 -6.13 22.03 24.61
N GLU A 333 -7.24 22.39 24.00
CA GLU A 333 -7.35 23.64 23.23
C GLU A 333 -6.93 24.85 24.08
N GLY A 334 -6.11 25.74 23.51
CA GLY A 334 -5.59 26.93 24.17
C GLY A 334 -4.40 26.71 25.10
N GLU A 335 -4.07 25.45 25.44
CA GLU A 335 -2.90 25.10 26.24
C GLU A 335 -1.61 25.58 25.57
N GLN A 336 -0.66 26.06 26.37
CA GLN A 336 0.68 26.35 25.86
C GLN A 336 1.45 25.05 25.65
N GLY A 337 1.98 24.86 24.46
CA GLY A 337 2.75 23.66 24.13
C GLY A 337 3.70 23.90 22.97
N ASP A 338 4.99 23.65 23.23
CA ASP A 338 6.10 23.73 22.28
C ASP A 338 6.59 22.34 21.82
N PHE A 339 5.83 21.29 22.13
CA PHE A 339 6.10 19.91 21.73
C PHE A 339 5.24 19.49 20.54
N LEU A 340 5.87 18.72 19.65
CA LEU A 340 5.25 17.92 18.62
C LEU A 340 5.19 16.47 19.12
N TYR A 341 4.17 15.70 18.78
CA TYR A 341 4.16 14.27 19.09
C TYR A 341 4.16 13.46 17.79
N TYR A 342 5.11 12.54 17.67
CA TYR A 342 5.06 11.51 16.62
C TYR A 342 4.16 10.36 17.07
N ILE A 343 3.24 9.95 16.20
CA ILE A 343 2.24 8.93 16.47
C ILE A 343 2.79 7.57 16.07
N SER A 344 3.23 6.78 17.04
CA SER A 344 3.73 5.42 16.80
C SER A 344 2.57 4.43 16.70
N SER A 345 1.62 4.47 17.63
CA SER A 345 0.40 3.65 17.60
C SER A 345 -0.78 4.37 18.28
N GLY A 346 -1.99 3.87 18.05
CA GLY A 346 -3.23 4.31 18.69
C GLY A 346 -4.09 5.25 17.86
N HIS A 347 -5.34 5.44 18.30
CA HIS A 347 -6.33 6.34 17.70
C HIS A 347 -6.66 7.49 18.64
N PHE A 348 -6.88 8.69 18.09
CA PHE A 348 -7.14 9.89 18.87
C PHE A 348 -8.26 10.72 18.27
N SER A 349 -9.15 11.23 19.10
CA SER A 349 -10.20 12.16 18.69
C SER A 349 -9.77 13.62 18.88
N VAL A 350 -10.06 14.48 17.89
CA VAL A 350 -9.72 15.91 17.87
C VAL A 350 -10.98 16.75 18.06
N TYR A 351 -10.98 17.64 19.06
CA TYR A 351 -12.09 18.51 19.41
C TYR A 351 -11.71 19.98 19.29
N HIS A 352 -12.55 20.79 18.65
CA HIS A 352 -12.41 22.24 18.62
C HIS A 352 -13.72 22.87 19.08
N LYS A 353 -13.66 23.77 20.07
CA LYS A 353 -14.85 24.38 20.71
C LYS A 353 -15.90 23.34 21.13
N GLY A 354 -15.43 22.22 21.70
CA GLY A 354 -16.28 21.13 22.19
C GLY A 354 -16.89 20.23 21.11
N HIS A 355 -16.68 20.51 19.83
CA HIS A 355 -17.17 19.67 18.73
C HIS A 355 -16.05 18.80 18.20
N GLN A 356 -16.32 17.52 17.96
CA GLN A 356 -15.36 16.65 17.30
C GLN A 356 -15.17 17.13 15.85
N VAL A 357 -13.94 17.53 15.53
CA VAL A 357 -13.58 18.07 14.21
C VAL A 357 -12.75 17.10 13.38
N GLY A 358 -12.31 16.00 13.95
CA GLY A 358 -11.62 14.91 13.26
C GLY A 358 -11.05 13.89 14.23
N SER A 359 -10.16 13.04 13.73
CA SER A 359 -9.36 12.10 14.52
C SER A 359 -7.99 11.91 13.86
N LEU A 360 -7.04 11.40 14.64
CA LEU A 360 -5.64 11.19 14.29
C LEU A 360 -5.28 9.71 14.52
N THR A 361 -4.41 9.19 13.66
CA THR A 361 -3.88 7.82 13.69
C THR A 361 -2.37 7.84 13.39
N PRO A 362 -1.64 6.72 13.41
CA PRO A 362 -0.25 6.69 12.96
C PRO A 362 -0.08 7.19 11.51
N ALA A 363 -1.14 7.16 10.68
CA ALA A 363 -1.12 7.69 9.32
C ALA A 363 -0.87 9.22 9.27
N ASP A 364 -1.33 9.97 10.28
CA ASP A 364 -1.16 11.43 10.38
C ASP A 364 0.26 11.85 10.76
N ILE A 365 1.07 10.89 11.25
CA ILE A 365 2.49 11.00 11.63
C ILE A 365 2.72 11.86 12.86
N PHE A 366 2.16 13.07 12.85
CA PHE A 366 2.36 14.08 13.87
C PHE A 366 1.04 14.65 14.36
N MET A 367 1.02 14.98 15.64
CA MET A 367 -0.02 15.82 16.23
C MET A 367 0.59 17.02 16.95
N GLY A 368 -0.11 18.15 16.89
CA GLY A 368 0.31 19.39 17.54
C GLY A 368 1.31 20.20 16.72
N GLU A 369 1.44 19.90 15.42
CA GLU A 369 2.30 20.59 14.46
C GLU A 369 1.97 22.08 14.34
N MET A 370 0.69 22.44 14.46
CA MET A 370 0.23 23.83 14.35
C MET A 370 0.75 24.70 15.49
N SER A 371 0.69 24.22 16.74
CA SER A 371 1.22 24.99 17.88
C SER A 371 2.74 25.04 17.86
N PHE A 372 3.36 23.93 17.41
CA PHE A 372 4.79 23.81 17.23
C PHE A 372 5.35 24.79 16.17
N LEU A 373 4.59 25.16 15.14
CA LEU A 373 5.10 26.04 14.07
C LEU A 373 4.70 27.50 14.21
N LEU A 374 3.52 27.76 14.77
CA LEU A 374 2.95 29.10 14.81
C LEU A 374 3.24 29.77 16.16
N ASN A 375 2.28 29.69 17.11
CA ASN A 375 2.23 30.55 18.30
C ASN A 375 2.25 29.78 19.63
N ASN A 376 2.77 28.54 19.67
CA ASN A 376 2.86 27.71 20.87
C ASN A 376 1.53 27.52 21.64
N ARG A 377 0.38 27.71 20.99
CA ARG A 377 -0.96 27.44 21.55
C ARG A 377 -1.64 26.33 20.76
N ARG A 378 -2.20 25.35 21.47
CA ARG A 378 -2.97 24.26 20.86
C ARG A 378 -4.25 24.79 20.24
N SER A 379 -4.52 24.42 18.98
CA SER A 379 -5.72 24.82 18.24
C SER A 379 -6.94 23.95 18.55
N ALA A 380 -6.73 22.80 19.18
CA ALA A 380 -7.75 21.79 19.47
C ALA A 380 -7.32 20.95 20.69
N THR A 381 -8.30 20.31 21.33
CA THR A 381 -8.10 19.26 22.34
C THR A 381 -7.94 17.90 21.65
N VAL A 382 -7.03 17.06 22.13
CA VAL A 382 -6.81 15.70 21.60
C VAL A 382 -6.90 14.68 22.72
N ILE A 383 -7.67 13.61 22.51
CA ILE A 383 -7.94 12.55 23.49
C ILE A 383 -7.65 11.19 22.85
N ALA A 384 -6.97 10.29 23.56
CA ALA A 384 -6.74 8.92 23.12
C ALA A 384 -8.03 8.09 23.21
N ASP A 385 -8.40 7.41 22.12
CA ASP A 385 -9.57 6.52 22.07
C ASP A 385 -9.26 5.09 22.53
N GLU A 386 -7.98 4.77 22.66
CA GLU A 386 -7.40 3.47 23.02
C GLU A 386 -5.99 3.65 23.60
N ASP A 387 -5.38 2.55 24.04
CA ASP A 387 -3.98 2.56 24.48
C ASP A 387 -3.07 2.86 23.28
N ALA A 388 -2.20 3.85 23.47
CA ALA A 388 -1.44 4.42 22.38
C ALA A 388 0.02 4.61 22.75
N LYS A 389 0.86 4.89 21.75
CA LYS A 389 2.28 5.19 21.92
C LYS A 389 2.64 6.42 21.12
N LEU A 390 3.16 7.43 21.81
CA LEU A 390 3.61 8.68 21.20
C LEU A 390 5.07 8.92 21.55
N VAL A 391 5.79 9.58 20.66
CA VAL A 391 7.14 10.10 20.93
C VAL A 391 7.03 11.61 21.02
N LYS A 392 7.33 12.16 22.20
CA LYS A 392 7.22 13.59 22.49
C LYS A 392 8.52 14.28 22.10
N ILE A 393 8.41 15.18 21.11
CA ILE A 393 9.55 15.83 20.47
C ILE A 393 9.50 17.32 20.80
N SER A 394 10.54 17.83 21.46
CA SER A 394 10.66 19.26 21.74
C SER A 394 11.07 20.06 20.49
N ARG A 395 10.76 21.36 20.46
CA ARG A 395 11.25 22.27 19.40
C ARG A 395 12.77 22.23 19.25
N LYS A 396 13.50 22.20 20.37
CA LYS A 396 14.96 22.12 20.35
C LYS A 396 15.43 20.82 19.71
N SER A 397 14.87 19.69 20.11
CA SER A 397 15.22 18.39 19.54
C SER A 397 14.92 18.34 18.04
N PHE A 398 13.70 18.73 17.65
CA PHE A 398 13.32 18.73 16.24
C PHE A 398 14.25 19.59 15.36
N VAL A 399 14.63 20.79 15.84
CA VAL A 399 15.60 21.65 15.14
C VAL A 399 16.99 21.01 15.07
N GLU A 400 17.44 20.35 16.13
CA GLU A 400 18.72 19.65 16.13
C GLU A 400 18.69 18.47 15.14
N VAL A 401 17.62 17.68 15.14
CA VAL A 401 17.40 16.60 14.18
C VAL A 401 17.39 17.13 12.75
N MET A 402 16.75 18.27 12.47
CA MET A 402 16.78 18.86 11.13
C MET A 402 18.19 19.26 10.65
N LYS A 403 19.14 19.52 11.55
CA LYS A 403 20.53 19.80 11.14
C LYS A 403 21.23 18.54 10.61
N HIS A 404 20.94 17.38 11.21
CA HIS A 404 21.51 16.09 10.85
C HIS A 404 20.68 15.38 9.76
N TYR A 405 19.38 15.65 9.70
CA TYR A 405 18.39 15.07 8.79
C TYR A 405 17.53 16.19 8.13
N PRO A 406 18.08 17.00 7.21
CA PRO A 406 17.38 18.17 6.64
C PRO A 406 16.07 17.86 5.91
N HIS A 407 15.96 16.66 5.36
CA HIS A 407 14.75 16.19 4.68
C HIS A 407 13.53 16.09 5.59
N TYR A 408 13.72 15.98 6.91
CA TYR A 408 12.59 16.00 7.84
C TYR A 408 11.86 17.36 7.80
N GLY A 409 12.59 18.46 7.60
CA GLY A 409 12.00 19.78 7.43
C GLY A 409 11.22 19.92 6.13
N ILE A 410 11.75 19.38 5.02
CA ILE A 410 11.09 19.40 3.70
C ILE A 410 9.82 18.55 3.74
N PHE A 411 9.89 17.37 4.34
CA PHE A 411 8.75 16.49 4.49
C PHE A 411 7.65 17.10 5.36
N LEU A 412 7.99 17.69 6.51
CA LEU A 412 7.02 18.41 7.34
C LEU A 412 6.39 19.56 6.54
N SER A 413 7.18 20.30 5.76
CA SER A 413 6.68 21.37 4.90
C SER A 413 5.70 20.85 3.83
N LYS A 414 6.02 19.74 3.16
CA LYS A 414 5.12 19.10 2.19
C LYS A 414 3.84 18.57 2.87
N LEU A 415 3.95 17.99 4.06
CA LEU A 415 2.81 17.52 4.85
C LEU A 415 1.84 18.67 5.16
N LEU A 416 2.35 19.80 5.63
CA LEU A 416 1.52 20.98 5.94
C LEU A 416 0.91 21.62 4.69
N ALA A 417 1.69 21.74 3.60
CA ALA A 417 1.20 22.27 2.33
C ALA A 417 0.05 21.43 1.78
N ARG A 418 0.10 20.10 1.94
CA ARG A 418 -0.98 19.18 1.58
C ARG A 418 -2.21 19.35 2.46
N LYS A 419 -2.04 19.40 3.80
CA LYS A 419 -3.15 19.68 4.74
C LYS A 419 -3.85 21.02 4.41
N LEU A 420 -3.08 22.04 4.03
CA LEU A 420 -3.61 23.35 3.64
C LEU A 420 -4.39 23.28 2.31
N ALA A 421 -3.83 22.67 1.28
CA ALA A 421 -4.51 22.50 -0.02
C ALA A 421 -5.86 21.80 0.16
N ARG A 422 -5.90 20.75 0.97
CA ARG A 422 -7.12 20.02 1.34
C ARG A 422 -8.14 20.90 2.06
N SER A 423 -7.72 21.66 3.08
CA SER A 423 -8.62 22.56 3.81
C SER A 423 -9.30 23.57 2.88
N ASN A 424 -8.60 24.00 1.82
CA ASN A 424 -9.16 24.86 0.80
C ASN A 424 -10.10 24.11 -0.17
N GLU A 425 -9.76 22.90 -0.61
CA GLU A 425 -10.64 22.07 -1.46
C GLU A 425 -11.96 21.73 -0.76
N GLU A 426 -11.92 21.32 0.52
CA GLU A 426 -13.12 21.04 1.31
C GLU A 426 -14.01 22.28 1.49
N ARG A 427 -13.41 23.46 1.70
CA ARG A 427 -14.15 24.73 1.78
C ARG A 427 -14.79 25.12 0.45
N THR A 428 -14.15 24.78 -0.66
CA THR A 428 -14.65 25.09 -2.01
C THR A 428 -15.76 24.13 -2.44
N ALA A 429 -15.73 22.88 -1.99
CA ALA A 429 -16.81 21.91 -2.24
C ALA A 429 -18.08 22.17 -1.41
N LEU A 430 -17.97 22.97 -0.34
CA LEU A 430 -19.07 23.36 0.54
C LEU A 430 -19.63 24.76 0.24
N ALA A 431 -19.03 25.49 -0.71
CA ALA A 431 -19.44 26.82 -1.16
C ALA A 431 -20.11 26.72 -2.53
#